data_AF-A0A0F7PWG5-F1
#
_entry.id   AF-A0A0F7PWG5-F1
#
_cell.length_a   1.000
_cell.length_b   1.000
_cell.length_c   1.000
_cell.angle_alpha   90.00
_cell.angle_beta   90.00
_cell.angle_gamma   90.00
#
_symmetry.space_group_name_H-M   'P 1'
#
loop_
_entity.id
_entity.type
_entity.pdbx_description
1 polymer ?
#
loop_
_entity_poly.entity_id
_entity_poly.type
_entity_poly.pdbx_seq_one_letter_code
_entity_poly.pdbx_strand_id
1 'polypeptide(L)'
;YEAMEMAGMVPNRTPSTQQDRIGVFFGITSDDWREVNSSQDVDTYFIPGGVRAFLPGRISYFFRFSGPSLSIDTACSSSFAAIQSACGYLLRGECDTAIAGGTNVLTNPDIFTGLDRGHFLAKTG
;
A
#
# COMPACT_ATOMS: atom_id res chain seq x y z
N TYR A 1 4.88 10.31 4.36
CA TYR A 1 5.55 11.35 5.17
C TYR A 1 4.71 12.63 5.16
N GLU A 2 4.48 13.24 4.00
CA GLU A 2 3.69 14.48 3.85
C GLU A 2 2.35 14.43 4.60
N ALA A 3 1.57 13.36 4.43
CA ALA A 3 0.28 13.21 5.13
C ALA A 3 0.43 13.15 6.67
N MET A 4 1.51 12.56 7.18
CA MET A 4 1.77 12.50 8.62
C MET A 4 2.16 13.86 9.18
N GLU A 5 3.00 14.60 8.46
CA GLU A 5 3.41 15.95 8.82
C GLU A 5 2.21 16.91 8.78
N MET A 6 1.38 16.83 7.74
CA MET A 6 0.15 17.60 7.60
C MET A 6 -0.84 17.33 8.74
N ALA A 7 -0.87 16.09 9.26
CA ALA A 7 -1.66 15.73 10.43
C ALA A 7 -1.03 16.19 11.77
N GLY A 8 0.16 16.80 11.76
CA GLY A 8 0.90 17.15 12.97
C GLY A 8 1.33 15.93 13.78
N MET A 9 1.47 14.78 13.12
CA MET A 9 1.71 13.50 13.78
C MET A 9 3.19 13.34 14.13
N VAL A 10 3.48 13.32 15.42
CA VAL A 10 4.82 13.04 15.96
C VAL A 10 4.76 11.70 16.71
N PRO A 11 5.54 10.68 16.32
CA PRO A 11 5.54 9.39 17.00
C PRO A 11 5.82 9.51 18.50
N ASN A 12 5.10 8.73 19.30
CA ASN A 12 5.20 8.65 20.76
C ASN A 12 4.88 9.96 21.53
N ARG A 13 4.26 10.96 20.89
CA ARG A 13 3.89 12.23 21.55
C ARG A 13 2.60 12.13 22.37
N THR A 14 1.66 11.31 21.93
CA THR A 14 0.31 11.17 22.52
C THR A 14 -0.04 9.68 22.64
N PRO A 15 -1.04 9.31 23.46
CA PRO A 15 -1.52 7.91 23.51
C PRO A 15 -1.89 7.35 22.12
N SER A 16 -2.52 8.18 21.27
CA SER A 16 -2.92 7.78 19.92
C SER A 16 -1.76 7.64 18.92
N THR A 17 -0.57 8.15 19.24
CA THR A 17 0.61 8.13 18.36
C THR A 17 1.71 7.20 18.88
N GLN A 18 1.39 6.33 19.84
CA GLN A 18 2.30 5.27 20.25
C GLN A 18 2.53 4.30 19.08
N GLN A 19 3.78 3.86 18.92
CA GLN A 19 4.21 3.04 17.77
C GLN A 19 3.42 1.75 17.58
N ASP A 20 2.96 1.13 18.67
CA ASP A 20 2.14 -0.09 18.71
C ASP A 20 0.65 0.17 18.44
N ARG A 21 0.23 1.44 18.46
CA ARG A 21 -1.14 1.89 18.18
C ARG A 21 -1.31 2.44 16.78
N ILE A 22 -0.28 2.42 15.93
CA ILE A 22 -0.31 2.91 14.54
C ILE A 22 -0.36 1.73 13.57
N GLY A 23 -1.45 1.64 12.79
CA GLY A 23 -1.61 0.66 11.71
C GLY A 23 -1.36 1.25 10.33
N VAL A 24 -0.98 0.40 9.36
CA VAL A 24 -0.69 0.75 7.96
C VAL A 24 -1.49 -0.17 7.02
N PHE A 25 -2.28 0.42 6.12
CA PHE A 25 -3.20 -0.28 5.24
C PHE A 25 -3.07 0.26 3.83
N PHE A 26 -2.65 -0.56 2.87
CA PHE A 26 -2.48 -0.11 1.49
C PHE A 26 -3.17 -1.03 0.49
N GLY A 27 -3.93 -0.40 -0.41
CA GLY A 27 -4.51 -1.04 -1.57
C GLY A 27 -3.50 -1.14 -2.72
N ILE A 28 -3.18 -2.36 -3.16
CA ILE A 28 -2.22 -2.62 -4.23
C ILE A 28 -2.65 -3.86 -4.99
N THR A 29 -2.83 -3.71 -6.30
CA THR A 29 -3.22 -4.81 -7.18
C THR A 29 -2.01 -5.33 -7.97
N SER A 30 -1.14 -4.43 -8.43
CA SER A 30 -0.08 -4.80 -9.37
C SER A 30 1.33 -4.58 -8.80
N ASP A 31 2.27 -5.41 -9.25
CA ASP A 31 3.71 -5.33 -8.96
C ASP A 31 4.54 -5.34 -10.25
N ASP A 32 4.08 -4.60 -11.26
CA ASP A 32 4.66 -4.50 -12.61
C ASP A 32 6.18 -4.31 -12.61
N TRP A 33 6.69 -3.48 -11.69
CA TRP A 33 8.11 -3.21 -11.59
C TRP A 33 8.92 -4.50 -11.39
N ARG A 34 8.40 -5.40 -10.55
CA ARG A 34 9.02 -6.70 -10.30
C ARG A 34 8.95 -7.60 -11.53
N GLU A 35 7.84 -7.55 -12.25
CA GLU A 35 7.55 -8.44 -13.37
C GLU A 35 8.35 -8.13 -14.63
N VAL A 36 8.52 -6.86 -14.98
CA VAL A 36 9.13 -6.48 -16.26
C VAL A 36 10.36 -5.58 -16.16
N ASN A 37 10.63 -4.95 -15.02
CA ASN A 37 11.82 -4.10 -14.85
C ASN A 37 12.91 -4.87 -14.11
N SER A 38 12.71 -5.16 -12.82
CA SER A 38 13.74 -5.84 -12.01
C SER A 38 13.90 -7.32 -12.34
N SER A 39 12.99 -7.93 -13.11
CA SER A 39 13.13 -9.30 -13.61
C SER A 39 14.17 -9.42 -14.72
N GLN A 40 14.54 -8.31 -15.37
CA GLN A 40 15.56 -8.30 -16.42
C GLN A 40 16.95 -8.63 -15.88
N ASP A 41 17.21 -8.27 -14.61
CA ASP A 41 18.44 -8.61 -13.89
C ASP A 41 18.12 -8.81 -12.40
N VAL A 42 17.96 -10.08 -12.01
CA VAL A 42 17.51 -10.45 -10.66
C VAL A 42 18.67 -10.37 -9.68
N ASP A 43 18.61 -9.41 -8.77
CA ASP A 43 19.59 -9.20 -7.70
C ASP A 43 18.93 -9.28 -6.30
N THR A 44 19.75 -9.14 -5.27
CA THR A 44 19.47 -9.16 -3.83
C THR A 44 18.22 -8.39 -3.42
N TYR A 45 17.92 -7.26 -4.07
CA TYR A 45 16.78 -6.41 -3.74
C TYR A 45 15.51 -6.70 -4.56
N PHE A 46 15.52 -7.70 -5.44
CA PHE A 46 14.38 -8.08 -6.27
C PHE A 46 13.12 -8.36 -5.44
N ILE A 47 13.23 -9.21 -4.42
CA ILE A 47 12.10 -9.57 -3.56
C ILE A 47 11.69 -8.40 -2.64
N PRO A 48 12.59 -7.81 -1.83
CA PRO A 48 12.20 -6.72 -0.93
C PRO A 48 11.73 -5.47 -1.67
N GLY A 49 12.19 -5.24 -2.90
CA GLY A 49 11.85 -4.08 -3.72
C GLY A 49 10.55 -4.21 -4.49
N GLY A 50 10.12 -5.44 -4.82
CA GLY A 50 8.98 -5.66 -5.70
C GLY A 50 7.74 -6.31 -5.06
N VAL A 51 7.90 -7.09 -3.98
CA VAL A 51 6.76 -7.81 -3.39
C VAL A 51 5.80 -6.84 -2.68
N ARG A 52 4.50 -6.93 -3.00
CA ARG A 52 3.44 -6.04 -2.50
C ARG A 52 3.39 -5.87 -0.98
N ALA A 53 3.65 -6.93 -0.22
CA ALA A 53 3.69 -6.90 1.24
C ALA A 53 4.74 -5.93 1.82
N PHE A 54 5.82 -5.65 1.07
CA PHE A 54 6.84 -4.69 1.49
C PHE A 54 6.38 -3.24 1.36
N LEU A 55 5.30 -2.91 0.65
CA LEU A 55 4.82 -1.53 0.61
C LEU A 55 4.37 -1.05 2.00
N PRO A 56 3.34 -1.65 2.65
CA PRO A 56 2.98 -1.25 4.01
C PRO A 56 4.10 -1.62 5.00
N GLY A 57 4.80 -2.74 4.78
CA GLY A 57 5.90 -3.18 5.65
C GLY A 57 7.08 -2.21 5.72
N ARG A 58 7.46 -1.56 4.62
CA ARG A 58 8.54 -0.55 4.59
C ARG A 58 8.15 0.73 5.29
N ILE A 59 6.88 1.14 5.20
CA ILE A 59 6.35 2.28 5.96
C ILE A 59 6.43 1.98 7.45
N SER A 60 5.92 0.81 7.87
CA SER A 60 5.99 0.36 9.26
C SER A 60 7.43 0.26 9.76
N TYR A 61 8.33 -0.31 8.95
CA TYR A 61 9.75 -0.43 9.29
C TYR A 61 10.43 0.94 9.46
N PHE A 62 10.26 1.85 8.50
CA PHE A 62 10.94 3.15 8.51
C PHE A 62 10.51 4.01 9.69
N PHE A 63 9.20 4.08 9.97
CA PHE A 63 8.67 4.88 11.08
C PHE A 63 8.57 4.12 12.40
N ARG A 64 9.00 2.84 12.41
CA ARG A 64 8.97 1.93 13.56
C ARG A 64 7.56 1.71 14.12
N PHE A 65 6.56 1.63 13.25
CA PHE A 65 5.21 1.24 13.64
C PHE A 65 5.16 -0.28 13.85
N SER A 66 4.61 -0.71 14.99
CA SER A 66 4.47 -2.11 15.37
C SER A 66 3.01 -2.58 15.37
N GLY A 67 2.07 -1.72 14.96
CA GLY A 67 0.68 -2.10 14.73
C GLY A 67 0.46 -2.89 13.42
N PRO A 68 -0.81 -3.11 13.04
CA PRO A 68 -1.18 -3.89 11.85
C PRO A 68 -0.56 -3.33 10.56
N SER A 69 -0.09 -4.20 9.67
CA SER A 69 0.52 -3.81 8.38
C SER A 69 -0.04 -4.68 7.26
N LEU A 70 -1.02 -4.18 6.50
CA LEU A 70 -1.78 -4.95 5.53
C LEU A 70 -1.65 -4.42 4.10
N SER A 71 -1.38 -5.34 3.18
CA SER A 71 -1.55 -5.13 1.74
C SER A 71 -2.87 -5.75 1.32
N ILE A 72 -3.74 -4.97 0.69
CA ILE A 72 -5.10 -5.37 0.33
C ILE A 72 -5.25 -5.31 -1.18
N ASP A 73 -5.77 -6.38 -1.76
CA ASP A 73 -6.04 -6.49 -3.19
C ASP A 73 -7.50 -6.90 -3.40
N THR A 74 -8.29 -5.95 -3.88
CA THR A 74 -9.65 -6.15 -4.37
C THR A 74 -9.80 -5.53 -5.77
N ALA A 75 -8.74 -5.59 -6.57
CA ALA A 75 -8.64 -4.97 -7.89
C ALA A 75 -8.90 -3.44 -7.87
N CYS A 76 -9.91 -2.94 -8.59
CA CYS A 76 -10.13 -1.50 -8.75
C CYS A 76 -10.59 -0.80 -7.46
N SER A 77 -11.06 -1.56 -6.47
CA SER A 77 -11.53 -1.03 -5.18
C SER A 77 -10.49 -1.13 -4.06
N SER A 78 -9.27 -1.58 -4.35
CA SER A 78 -8.24 -1.88 -3.34
C SER A 78 -7.97 -0.73 -2.36
N SER A 79 -7.90 0.52 -2.84
CA SER A 79 -7.68 1.69 -1.97
C SER A 79 -8.85 1.95 -1.03
N PHE A 80 -10.09 1.83 -1.52
CA PHE A 80 -11.28 1.96 -0.69
C PHE A 80 -11.41 0.80 0.30
N ALA A 81 -11.12 -0.42 -0.12
CA ALA A 81 -11.08 -1.58 0.75
C ALA A 81 -10.03 -1.40 1.87
N ALA A 82 -8.87 -0.83 1.56
CA ALA A 82 -7.85 -0.50 2.55
C ALA A 82 -8.31 0.55 3.57
N ILE A 83 -8.97 1.62 3.10
CA ILE A 83 -9.57 2.63 3.99
C ILE A 83 -10.67 2.01 4.85
N GLN A 84 -11.54 1.19 4.28
CA GLN A 84 -12.61 0.51 4.99
C GLN A 84 -12.06 -0.43 6.07
N SER A 85 -11.01 -1.19 5.77
CA SER A 85 -10.30 -2.01 6.75
C SER A 85 -9.70 -1.15 7.86
N ALA A 86 -9.03 -0.05 7.53
CA ALA A 86 -8.47 0.87 8.51
C ALA A 86 -9.54 1.42 9.47
N CYS A 87 -10.69 1.87 8.94
CA CYS A 87 -11.84 2.28 9.75
C CYS A 87 -12.32 1.15 10.67
N GLY A 88 -12.38 -0.09 10.18
CA GLY A 88 -12.74 -1.26 10.98
C GLY A 88 -11.80 -1.49 12.16
N TYR A 89 -10.50 -1.36 11.96
CA TYR A 89 -9.50 -1.50 13.02
C TYR A 89 -9.61 -0.38 14.08
N LEU A 90 -9.81 0.86 13.64
CA LEU A 90 -10.03 2.01 14.53
C LEU A 90 -11.29 1.82 15.38
N LEU A 91 -12.41 1.41 14.77
CA LEU A 91 -13.68 1.18 15.47
C LEU A 91 -13.63 0.04 16.49
N ARG A 92 -12.76 -0.97 16.26
CA ARG A 92 -12.54 -2.09 17.19
C ARG A 92 -11.51 -1.76 18.27
N GLY A 93 -10.85 -0.61 18.21
CA GLY A 93 -9.77 -0.24 19.14
C GLY A 93 -8.50 -1.06 18.96
N GLU A 94 -8.32 -1.72 17.81
CA GLU A 94 -7.11 -2.48 17.49
C GLU A 94 -5.92 -1.54 17.17
N CYS A 95 -6.20 -0.33 16.69
CA CYS A 95 -5.26 0.77 16.58
C CYS A 95 -5.96 2.12 16.91
N ASP A 96 -5.18 3.15 17.22
CA ASP A 96 -5.70 4.50 17.50
C ASP A 96 -5.41 5.49 16.36
N THR A 97 -4.44 5.13 15.51
CA THR A 97 -4.07 5.87 14.31
C THR A 97 -3.90 4.88 13.16
N ALA A 98 -4.41 5.21 11.98
CA ALA A 98 -4.25 4.39 10.79
C ALA A 98 -3.74 5.22 9.60
N ILE A 99 -2.73 4.69 8.92
CA ILE A 99 -2.23 5.22 7.65
C ILE A 99 -2.85 4.36 6.57
N ALA A 100 -3.78 4.94 5.81
CA ALA A 100 -4.48 4.25 4.73
C ALA A 100 -4.19 4.90 3.37
N GLY A 101 -4.08 4.10 2.32
CA GLY A 101 -3.85 4.59 0.97
C GLY A 101 -3.89 3.51 -0.09
N GLY A 102 -3.41 3.82 -1.28
CA GLY A 102 -3.22 2.85 -2.34
C GLY A 102 -2.21 3.32 -3.38
N THR A 103 -1.69 2.39 -4.16
CA THR A 103 -0.70 2.65 -5.20
C THR A 103 -1.09 1.94 -6.49
N ASN A 104 -0.88 2.61 -7.61
CA ASN A 104 -1.02 2.02 -8.94
C ASN A 104 0.05 2.63 -9.85
N VAL A 105 0.99 1.80 -10.31
CA VAL A 105 2.09 2.23 -11.18
C VAL A 105 2.16 1.25 -12.34
N LEU A 106 1.90 1.74 -13.55
CA LEU A 106 1.82 0.92 -14.75
C LEU A 106 3.18 0.94 -15.46
N THR A 107 3.88 -0.19 -15.43
CA THR A 107 5.14 -0.36 -16.17
C THR A 107 5.14 -1.59 -17.05
N ASN A 108 4.16 -2.49 -16.91
CA ASN A 108 4.00 -3.67 -17.73
C ASN A 108 2.96 -3.43 -18.86
N PRO A 109 3.34 -3.49 -20.15
CA PRO A 109 2.41 -3.32 -21.27
C PRO A 109 1.38 -4.47 -21.38
N ASP A 110 1.66 -5.63 -20.78
CA ASP A 110 0.78 -6.80 -20.86
C ASP A 110 -0.52 -6.58 -20.10
N ILE A 111 -0.48 -5.85 -18.98
CA ILE A 111 -1.69 -5.50 -18.22
C ILE A 111 -2.61 -4.62 -19.07
N PHE A 112 -2.07 -3.59 -19.72
CA PHE A 112 -2.84 -2.72 -20.62
C PHE A 112 -3.41 -3.52 -21.80
N THR A 113 -2.58 -4.34 -22.44
CA THR A 113 -2.99 -5.16 -23.58
C THR A 113 -4.06 -6.18 -23.19
N GLY A 114 -3.94 -6.79 -22.01
CA GLY A 114 -4.92 -7.71 -21.46
C GLY A 114 -6.27 -7.02 -21.18
N LEU A 115 -6.24 -5.82 -20.61
CA LEU A 115 -7.44 -5.02 -20.37
C LEU A 115 -8.12 -4.57 -21.67
N ASP A 116 -7.36 -4.20 -22.71
CA ASP A 116 -7.91 -3.86 -24.03
C ASP A 116 -8.61 -5.07 -24.68
N ARG A 117 -7.95 -6.23 -24.68
CA ARG A 117 -8.53 -7.49 -25.19
C ARG A 117 -9.77 -7.93 -24.40
N GLY A 118 -9.84 -7.58 -23.12
CA GLY A 118 -11.00 -7.78 -22.27
C GLY A 118 -12.10 -6.72 -22.44
N HIS A 119 -11.92 -5.73 -23.32
CA HIS A 119 -12.84 -4.61 -23.54
C HIS A 119 -13.08 -3.73 -22.29
N PHE A 120 -12.11 -3.69 -21.36
CA PHE A 120 -12.17 -2.83 -20.17
C PHE A 120 -11.72 -1.38 -20.45
N LEU A 121 -10.98 -1.14 -21.53
CA LEU A 121 -10.40 0.16 -21.85
C LEU A 121 -11.22 0.93 -22.90
N ALA A 122 -11.27 2.25 -22.74
CA ALA A 122 -11.80 3.15 -23.75
C ALA A 122 -10.80 3.34 -24.90
N LYS A 123 -11.30 3.35 -26.16
CA LYS A 123 -10.46 3.49 -27.36
C LYS A 123 -10.13 4.95 -27.73
N THR A 124 -10.75 5.90 -27.05
CA THR A 124 -10.76 7.32 -27.45
C THR A 124 -9.98 8.25 -26.51
N GLY A 125 -9.44 7.70 -25.41
CA GLY A 125 -8.94 8.50 -24.29
C GLY A 125 -10.03 8.96 -23.35
#